data_AF-A0A354J201-F1
#
_entry.id   AF-A0A354J201-F1
#
_cell.length_a   1.000
_cell.length_b   1.000
_cell.length_c   1.000
_cell.angle_alpha   90.00
_cell.angle_beta   90.00
_cell.angle_gamma   90.00
#
_symmetry.space_group_name_H-M   'P 1'
#
loop_
_entity.id
_entity.type
_entity.pdbx_description
1 polymer ?
#
loop_
_entity_poly.entity_id
_entity_poly.type
_entity_poly.pdbx_seq_one_letter_code
_entity_poly.pdbx_strand_id
1 'polypeptide(L)'
;MKLKSLNIYYIIGIIPLTVINFILGIKLASNKIWLACIISIIGIAVISGLIKKFMVMPYSVASYGKLIPLSLDLPVESNTLLYTSETMDKYDFLSRTVEIISPIRQNGKFIVAVNPKLLRKYGKNFTKCAVVRELKKYSTASGLKVILGLVIPMEVLASIIMSVFAFHLNLSKYFSGFVINFILPFIVVVIFGFTLYTWNRFVSKQDMKLDRYLLEYFSSSDVAHYVKVMNELQSMDEKDNSKKFNQHYSEERLKNIS
;
A
#
# COMPACT_ATOMS: atom_id res chain seq x y z
N MET A 1 5.02 15.59 -15.88
CA MET A 1 5.27 14.32 -15.16
C MET A 1 4.80 13.11 -16.00
N LYS A 2 5.67 12.12 -16.26
CA LYS A 2 5.30 10.89 -17.02
C LYS A 2 4.92 9.77 -16.06
N LEU A 3 3.70 9.26 -16.17
CA LEU A 3 3.21 8.12 -15.39
C LEU A 3 3.47 6.81 -16.14
N LYS A 4 3.73 5.73 -15.42
CA LYS A 4 3.89 4.37 -15.93
C LYS A 4 3.07 3.42 -15.06
N SER A 5 2.54 2.34 -15.64
CA SER A 5 1.85 1.34 -14.82
C SER A 5 2.83 0.69 -13.85
N LEU A 6 2.48 0.70 -12.57
CA LEU A 6 3.28 0.11 -11.50
C LEU A 6 2.85 -1.31 -11.14
N ASN A 7 1.73 -1.76 -11.70
CA ASN A 7 1.05 -2.98 -11.30
C ASN A 7 1.89 -4.25 -11.50
N ILE A 8 2.74 -4.26 -12.54
CA ILE A 8 3.67 -5.37 -12.79
C ILE A 8 4.73 -5.52 -11.69
N TYR A 9 5.14 -4.44 -11.03
CA TYR A 9 6.15 -4.51 -9.97
C TYR A 9 5.60 -5.12 -8.68
N TYR A 10 4.28 -5.03 -8.43
CA TYR A 10 3.66 -5.79 -7.34
C TYR A 10 3.73 -7.30 -7.60
N ILE A 11 3.46 -7.71 -8.84
CA ILE A 11 3.53 -9.11 -9.30
C ILE A 11 4.96 -9.63 -9.13
N ILE A 12 5.96 -8.91 -9.66
CA ILE A 12 7.37 -9.31 -9.57
C ILE A 12 7.86 -9.33 -8.12
N GLY A 13 7.42 -8.39 -7.28
CA GLY A 13 7.88 -8.29 -5.89
C GLY A 13 7.28 -9.32 -4.93
N ILE A 14 6.02 -9.72 -5.13
CA ILE A 14 5.28 -10.55 -4.15
C ILE A 14 5.24 -12.02 -4.60
N ILE A 15 4.89 -12.28 -5.87
CA ILE A 15 4.59 -13.64 -6.33
C ILE A 15 5.74 -14.62 -6.16
N PRO A 16 7.01 -14.29 -6.51
CA PRO A 16 8.10 -15.24 -6.37
C PRO A 16 8.28 -15.74 -4.94
N LEU A 17 8.15 -14.86 -3.94
CA LEU A 17 8.28 -15.22 -2.54
C LEU A 17 7.10 -16.07 -2.06
N THR A 18 5.88 -15.69 -2.44
CA THR A 18 4.69 -16.48 -2.13
C THR A 18 4.78 -17.88 -2.75
N VAL A 19 5.28 -18.01 -3.97
CA VAL A 19 5.53 -19.30 -4.65
C VAL A 19 6.55 -20.14 -3.86
N ILE A 20 7.67 -19.56 -3.45
CA ILE A 20 8.67 -20.23 -2.62
C ILE A 20 8.02 -20.77 -1.34
N ASN A 21 7.20 -19.95 -0.68
CA ASN A 21 6.50 -20.34 0.54
C ASN A 21 5.55 -21.53 0.32
N PHE A 22 4.81 -21.58 -0.78
CA PHE A 22 3.98 -22.74 -1.11
C PHE A 22 4.81 -23.98 -1.47
N ILE A 23 5.92 -23.84 -2.19
CA ILE A 23 6.81 -24.97 -2.51
C ILE A 23 7.40 -25.57 -1.22
N LEU A 24 7.84 -24.73 -0.28
CA LEU A 24 8.32 -25.17 1.03
C LEU A 24 7.20 -25.88 1.83
N GLY A 25 5.97 -25.35 1.78
CA GLY A 25 4.80 -25.99 2.39
C GLY A 25 4.49 -27.37 1.79
N ILE A 26 4.56 -27.51 0.47
CA ILE A 26 4.40 -28.81 -0.22
C ILE A 26 5.50 -29.78 0.21
N LYS A 27 6.75 -29.31 0.28
CA LYS A 27 7.88 -30.12 0.72
C LYS A 27 7.71 -30.61 2.16
N LEU A 28 7.24 -29.75 3.06
CA LEU A 28 6.90 -30.13 4.45
C LEU A 28 5.80 -31.20 4.52
N ALA A 29 4.86 -31.15 3.59
CA ALA A 29 3.77 -32.12 3.49
C ALA A 29 4.13 -33.37 2.67
N SER A 30 5.39 -33.60 2.27
CA SER A 30 5.76 -34.67 1.34
C SER A 30 5.35 -36.07 1.80
N ASN A 31 5.29 -36.30 3.11
CA ASN A 31 4.91 -37.59 3.69
C ASN A 31 3.38 -37.81 3.70
N LYS A 32 2.59 -36.80 3.32
CA LYS A 32 1.12 -36.81 3.30
C LYS A 32 0.63 -36.23 1.97
N ILE A 33 0.50 -37.08 0.96
CA ILE A 33 0.13 -36.69 -0.41
C ILE A 33 -1.16 -35.84 -0.44
N TRP A 34 -2.18 -36.23 0.32
CA TRP A 34 -3.43 -35.48 0.40
C TRP A 34 -3.24 -34.03 0.88
N LEU A 35 -2.36 -33.82 1.86
CA LEU A 35 -2.04 -32.49 2.39
C LEU A 35 -1.25 -31.67 1.39
N ALA A 36 -0.28 -32.29 0.68
CA ALA A 36 0.45 -31.65 -0.40
C ALA A 36 -0.48 -31.21 -1.55
N CYS A 37 -1.48 -32.02 -1.91
CA CYS A 37 -2.49 -31.66 -2.90
C CYS A 37 -3.33 -30.46 -2.44
N ILE A 38 -3.77 -30.43 -1.19
CA ILE A 38 -4.53 -29.28 -0.63
C ILE A 38 -3.70 -28.00 -0.67
N ILE A 39 -2.45 -28.05 -0.20
CA ILE A 39 -1.54 -26.89 -0.21
C ILE A 39 -1.33 -26.39 -1.65
N SER A 40 -1.19 -27.31 -2.61
CA SER A 40 -1.04 -26.95 -4.04
C SER A 40 -2.27 -26.23 -4.59
N ILE A 41 -3.48 -26.75 -4.32
CA ILE A 41 -4.74 -26.13 -4.76
C ILE A 41 -4.89 -24.73 -4.16
N ILE A 42 -4.64 -24.60 -2.85
CA ILE A 42 -4.69 -23.29 -2.16
C ILE A 42 -3.64 -22.34 -2.75
N GLY A 43 -2.42 -22.83 -3.00
CA GLY A 43 -1.35 -22.05 -3.59
C GLY A 43 -1.71 -21.48 -4.97
N ILE A 44 -2.25 -22.33 -5.85
CA ILE A 44 -2.71 -21.90 -7.18
C ILE A 44 -3.83 -20.86 -7.05
N ALA A 45 -4.79 -21.06 -6.14
CA ALA A 45 -5.88 -20.13 -5.92
C ALA A 45 -5.39 -18.77 -5.41
N VAL A 46 -4.47 -18.76 -4.44
CA VAL A 46 -3.86 -17.53 -3.87
C VAL A 46 -3.06 -16.79 -4.93
N ILE A 47 -2.18 -17.48 -5.66
CA ILE A 47 -1.35 -16.86 -6.72
C ILE A 47 -2.25 -16.27 -7.82
N SER A 48 -3.24 -17.03 -8.28
CA SER A 48 -4.19 -16.56 -9.30
C SER A 48 -4.99 -15.34 -8.82
N GLY A 49 -5.41 -15.35 -7.55
CA GLY A 49 -6.09 -14.22 -6.90
C GLY A 49 -5.21 -12.97 -6.83
N LEU A 50 -3.93 -13.11 -6.44
CA LEU A 50 -2.96 -12.02 -6.38
C LEU A 50 -2.70 -11.43 -7.77
N ILE A 51 -2.45 -12.27 -8.78
CA ILE A 51 -2.27 -11.82 -10.17
C ILE A 51 -3.50 -11.04 -10.62
N LYS A 52 -4.70 -11.62 -10.46
CA LYS A 52 -5.97 -10.98 -10.86
C LYS A 52 -6.16 -9.64 -10.14
N LYS A 53 -5.85 -9.55 -8.85
CA LYS A 53 -5.95 -8.31 -8.07
C LYS A 53 -4.99 -7.25 -8.58
N PHE A 54 -3.72 -7.59 -8.78
CA PHE A 54 -2.71 -6.62 -9.23
C PHE A 54 -2.89 -6.20 -10.68
N MET A 55 -3.52 -7.00 -11.54
CA MET A 55 -3.86 -6.57 -12.90
C MET A 55 -4.76 -5.32 -12.94
N VAL A 56 -5.65 -5.18 -11.96
CA VAL A 56 -6.69 -4.14 -11.93
C VAL A 56 -6.60 -3.20 -10.73
N MET A 57 -5.44 -3.14 -10.05
CA MET A 57 -5.27 -2.26 -8.89
C MET A 57 -5.27 -0.78 -9.31
N PRO A 58 -5.97 0.12 -8.59
CA PRO A 58 -6.80 -0.14 -7.39
C PRO A 58 -8.11 -0.86 -7.70
N TYR A 59 -8.82 -0.44 -8.75
CA TYR A 59 -10.01 -1.10 -9.30
C TYR A 59 -10.11 -0.92 -10.82
N SER A 60 -10.91 -1.76 -11.48
CA SER A 60 -11.23 -1.62 -12.90
C SER A 60 -12.05 -0.36 -13.18
N VAL A 61 -11.97 0.18 -14.40
CA VAL A 61 -12.75 1.37 -14.82
C VAL A 61 -14.25 1.18 -14.57
N ALA A 62 -14.78 -0.03 -14.81
CA ALA A 62 -16.19 -0.35 -14.60
C ALA A 62 -16.65 -0.15 -13.15
N SER A 63 -15.76 -0.26 -12.15
CA SER A 63 -16.10 -0.08 -10.74
C SER A 63 -16.40 1.38 -10.36
N TYR A 64 -16.02 2.34 -11.20
CA TYR A 64 -16.26 3.77 -10.97
C TYR A 64 -17.57 4.25 -11.60
N GLY A 65 -18.35 3.36 -12.23
CA GLY A 65 -19.62 3.71 -12.84
C GLY A 65 -19.46 4.79 -13.93
N LYS A 66 -20.32 5.80 -13.88
CA LYS A 66 -20.31 6.91 -14.85
C LYS A 66 -19.20 7.91 -14.49
N LEU A 67 -18.23 8.06 -15.39
CA LEU A 67 -17.16 9.05 -15.29
C LEU A 67 -17.57 10.35 -15.98
N ILE A 68 -17.62 11.45 -15.23
CA ILE A 68 -17.97 12.79 -15.74
C ILE A 68 -16.70 13.64 -15.83
N PRO A 69 -16.34 14.19 -17.00
CA PRO A 69 -15.14 15.01 -17.15
C PRO A 69 -15.10 16.16 -16.16
N LEU A 70 -13.95 16.35 -15.51
CA LEU A 70 -13.72 17.43 -14.56
C LEU A 70 -12.74 18.43 -15.17
N SER A 71 -13.21 19.64 -15.45
CA SER A 71 -12.34 20.75 -15.84
C SER A 71 -11.75 21.40 -14.59
N LEU A 72 -10.57 20.92 -14.19
CA LEU A 72 -9.80 21.48 -13.09
C LEU A 72 -8.39 21.75 -13.60
N ASP A 73 -7.99 23.02 -13.54
CA ASP A 73 -6.65 23.43 -13.93
C ASP A 73 -5.62 23.02 -12.85
N LEU A 74 -4.70 22.13 -13.21
CA LEU A 74 -3.67 21.62 -12.32
C LEU A 74 -2.37 22.41 -12.53
N PRO A 75 -1.65 22.78 -11.45
CA PRO A 75 -0.37 23.48 -11.56
C PRO A 75 0.78 22.60 -12.09
N VAL A 76 0.50 21.33 -12.38
CA VAL A 76 1.48 20.34 -12.84
C VAL A 76 1.02 19.79 -14.19
N GLU A 77 1.88 19.87 -15.20
CA GLU A 77 1.64 19.20 -16.46
C GLU A 77 1.73 17.68 -16.28
N SER A 78 0.61 16.99 -16.41
CA SER A 78 0.55 15.53 -16.41
C SER A 78 -0.29 15.01 -17.57
N ASN A 79 0.11 13.86 -18.12
CA ASN A 79 -0.64 13.18 -19.18
C ASN A 79 -1.86 12.44 -18.60
N THR A 80 -2.79 13.20 -18.02
CA THR A 80 -3.91 12.69 -17.22
C THR A 80 -5.22 13.33 -17.63
N LEU A 81 -6.31 12.57 -17.53
CA LEU A 81 -7.66 13.04 -17.69
C LEU A 81 -8.37 12.96 -16.33
N LEU A 82 -8.97 14.07 -15.92
CA LEU A 82 -9.67 14.17 -14.65
C LEU A 82 -11.16 13.87 -14.86
N TYR A 83 -11.68 12.98 -14.03
CA TYR A 83 -13.09 12.63 -14.00
C TYR A 83 -13.61 12.62 -12.57
N THR A 84 -14.89 12.89 -12.41
CA THR A 84 -15.62 12.64 -11.17
C THR A 84 -16.42 11.36 -11.29
N SER A 85 -16.57 10.66 -10.16
CA SER A 85 -17.37 9.45 -10.04
C SER A 85 -18.23 9.51 -8.78
N GLU A 86 -19.55 9.50 -8.94
CA GLU A 86 -20.50 9.45 -7.82
C GLU A 86 -20.37 8.13 -7.03
N THR A 87 -19.84 7.07 -7.64
CA THR A 87 -19.59 5.79 -6.96
C THR A 87 -18.52 5.91 -5.87
N MET A 88 -17.61 6.89 -5.97
CA MET A 88 -16.65 7.19 -4.91
C MET A 88 -17.29 7.84 -3.68
N ASP A 89 -18.48 8.43 -3.82
CA ASP A 89 -19.23 9.10 -2.75
C ASP A 89 -20.39 8.25 -2.20
N LYS A 90 -20.54 7.01 -2.68
CA LYS A 90 -21.69 6.16 -2.35
C LYS A 90 -21.75 5.75 -0.87
N TYR A 91 -20.59 5.63 -0.23
CA TYR A 91 -20.47 5.13 1.14
C TYR A 91 -19.60 6.07 1.96
N ASP A 92 -20.17 6.67 3.00
CA ASP A 92 -19.47 7.65 3.84
C ASP A 92 -18.27 7.06 4.59
N PHE A 93 -18.29 5.75 4.88
CA PHE A 93 -17.19 5.04 5.56
C PHE A 93 -16.01 4.70 4.62
N LEU A 94 -16.22 4.73 3.30
CA LEU A 94 -15.15 4.54 2.32
C LEU A 94 -14.61 5.91 1.94
N SER A 95 -13.58 6.39 2.66
CA SER A 95 -12.91 7.68 2.42
C SER A 95 -12.08 7.72 1.13
N ARG A 96 -12.68 7.31 0.00
CA ARG A 96 -12.09 7.37 -1.34
C ARG A 96 -12.07 8.82 -1.78
N THR A 97 -10.89 9.41 -1.89
CA THR A 97 -10.71 10.83 -2.17
C THR A 97 -10.31 11.05 -3.63
N VAL A 98 -9.14 10.57 -4.02
CA VAL A 98 -8.65 10.59 -5.40
C VAL A 98 -7.97 9.26 -5.70
N GLU A 99 -8.27 8.67 -6.85
CA GLU A 99 -7.66 7.41 -7.28
C GLU A 99 -7.20 7.49 -8.73
N ILE A 100 -6.00 6.97 -9.00
CA ILE A 100 -5.47 6.84 -10.35
C ILE A 100 -5.80 5.45 -10.85
N ILE A 101 -6.64 5.40 -11.88
CA ILE A 101 -6.99 4.15 -12.55
C ILE A 101 -5.82 3.79 -13.46
N SER A 102 -5.10 2.72 -13.12
CA SER A 102 -3.92 2.29 -13.87
C SER A 102 -3.91 0.78 -14.10
N PRO A 103 -4.67 0.29 -15.09
CA PRO A 103 -4.51 -1.09 -15.54
C PRO A 103 -3.11 -1.30 -16.13
N ILE A 104 -2.58 -2.53 -16.05
CA ILE A 104 -1.26 -2.91 -16.62
C ILE A 104 -1.14 -2.50 -18.10
N ARG A 105 -2.26 -2.51 -18.84
CA ARG A 105 -2.33 -2.19 -20.27
C ARG A 105 -3.17 -0.95 -20.52
N GLN A 106 -2.79 0.19 -19.94
CA GLN A 106 -3.36 1.48 -20.35
C GLN A 106 -2.54 2.09 -21.49
N ASN A 107 -3.14 2.19 -22.67
CA ASN A 107 -2.62 2.99 -23.77
C ASN A 107 -3.24 4.39 -23.69
N GLY A 108 -2.43 5.45 -23.72
CA GLY A 108 -2.89 6.83 -23.74
C GLY A 108 -2.74 7.59 -22.40
N LYS A 109 -3.68 8.49 -22.13
CA LYS A 109 -3.68 9.32 -20.91
C LYS A 109 -4.19 8.53 -19.70
N PHE A 110 -3.59 8.74 -18.54
CA PHE A 110 -4.04 8.11 -17.28
C PHE A 110 -5.35 8.74 -16.82
N ILE A 111 -6.25 7.92 -16.28
CA ILE A 111 -7.54 8.39 -15.76
C ILE A 111 -7.40 8.61 -14.26
N VAL A 112 -7.79 9.79 -13.80
CA VAL A 112 -7.83 10.14 -12.38
C VAL A 112 -9.28 10.34 -11.99
N ALA A 113 -9.78 9.48 -11.12
CA ALA A 113 -11.11 9.57 -10.57
C ALA A 113 -11.06 10.38 -9.26
N VAL A 114 -11.91 11.40 -9.17
CA VAL A 114 -12.01 12.32 -8.05
C VAL A 114 -13.38 12.15 -7.41
N ASN A 115 -13.42 12.04 -6.08
CA ASN A 115 -14.68 12.04 -5.36
C ASN A 115 -15.34 13.44 -5.44
N PRO A 116 -16.57 13.56 -5.97
CA PRO A 116 -17.26 14.84 -6.11
C PRO A 116 -17.47 15.57 -4.77
N LYS A 117 -17.57 14.86 -3.63
CA LYS A 117 -17.68 15.43 -2.29
C LYS A 117 -16.52 16.35 -1.94
N LEU A 118 -15.31 16.10 -2.45
CA LEU A 118 -14.15 16.96 -2.21
C LEU A 118 -14.38 18.37 -2.77
N LEU A 119 -14.89 18.45 -4.00
CA LEU A 119 -15.20 19.72 -4.65
C LEU A 119 -16.38 20.41 -3.97
N ARG A 120 -17.43 19.65 -3.61
CA ARG A 120 -18.64 20.18 -2.96
C ARG A 120 -18.36 20.73 -1.56
N LYS A 121 -17.54 20.04 -0.76
CA LYS A 121 -17.35 20.35 0.68
C LYS A 121 -16.10 21.18 0.98
N TYR A 122 -14.99 20.95 0.27
CA TYR A 122 -13.69 21.56 0.60
C TYR A 122 -13.15 22.47 -0.52
N GLY A 123 -13.83 22.53 -1.66
CA GLY A 123 -13.54 23.46 -2.74
C GLY A 123 -12.41 23.04 -3.69
N LYS A 124 -12.16 23.91 -4.68
CA LYS A 124 -11.25 23.65 -5.80
C LYS A 124 -9.79 23.49 -5.35
N ASN A 125 -9.28 24.39 -4.50
CA ASN A 125 -7.87 24.35 -4.07
C ASN A 125 -7.53 23.08 -3.29
N PHE A 126 -8.43 22.64 -2.41
CA PHE A 126 -8.28 21.37 -1.70
C PHE A 126 -8.24 20.18 -2.66
N THR A 127 -9.13 20.16 -3.64
CA THR A 127 -9.19 19.08 -4.64
C THR A 127 -7.93 19.08 -5.50
N LYS A 128 -7.40 20.26 -5.89
CA LYS A 128 -6.11 20.37 -6.59
C LYS A 128 -4.97 19.76 -5.75
N CYS A 129 -4.89 20.09 -4.46
CA CYS A 129 -3.91 19.49 -3.55
C CYS A 129 -4.01 17.96 -3.53
N ALA A 130 -5.23 17.42 -3.38
CA ALA A 130 -5.48 15.98 -3.33
C ALA A 130 -5.04 15.28 -4.64
N VAL A 131 -5.37 15.87 -5.79
CA VAL A 131 -5.01 15.33 -7.10
C VAL A 131 -3.50 15.37 -7.31
N VAL A 132 -2.85 16.52 -7.08
CA VAL A 132 -1.39 16.65 -7.26
C VAL A 132 -0.63 15.70 -6.33
N ARG A 133 -1.11 15.53 -5.09
CA ARG A 133 -0.53 14.55 -4.15
C ARG A 133 -0.60 13.13 -4.69
N GLU A 134 -1.78 12.69 -5.13
CA GLU A 134 -1.96 11.31 -5.62
C GLU A 134 -1.15 11.07 -6.90
N LEU A 135 -1.08 12.06 -7.79
CA LEU A 135 -0.22 12.03 -8.97
C LEU A 135 1.26 11.83 -8.60
N LYS A 136 1.77 12.58 -7.62
CA LYS A 136 3.16 12.44 -7.17
C LYS A 136 3.41 11.11 -6.45
N LYS A 137 2.47 10.68 -5.61
CA LYS A 137 2.52 9.39 -4.91
C LYS A 137 2.60 8.24 -5.91
N TYR A 138 1.84 8.32 -6.99
CA TYR A 138 1.87 7.33 -8.06
C TYR A 138 3.14 7.41 -8.90
N SER A 139 3.59 8.59 -9.32
CA SER A 139 4.82 8.72 -10.13
C SER A 139 6.08 8.26 -9.39
N THR A 140 6.13 8.47 -8.07
CA THR A 140 7.25 8.05 -7.21
C THR A 140 7.18 6.60 -6.78
N ALA A 141 6.12 5.88 -7.18
CA ALA A 141 5.79 4.53 -6.74
C ALA A 141 5.75 4.39 -5.22
N SER A 142 5.32 5.44 -4.51
CA SER A 142 5.33 5.47 -3.05
C SER A 142 4.43 4.37 -2.46
N GLY A 143 3.20 4.23 -2.97
CA GLY A 143 2.29 3.15 -2.54
C GLY A 143 2.87 1.74 -2.74
N LEU A 144 3.54 1.51 -3.87
CA LEU A 144 4.24 0.25 -4.16
C LEU A 144 5.35 -0.02 -3.15
N LYS A 145 6.22 0.97 -2.91
CA LYS A 145 7.33 0.85 -1.96
C LYS A 145 6.82 0.60 -0.53
N VAL A 146 5.73 1.25 -0.14
CA VAL A 146 5.10 1.04 1.16
C VAL A 146 4.61 -0.40 1.29
N ILE A 147 3.84 -0.90 0.32
CA ILE A 147 3.32 -2.27 0.38
C ILE A 147 4.45 -3.31 0.34
N LEU A 148 5.38 -3.19 -0.62
CA LEU A 148 6.50 -4.12 -0.74
C LEU A 148 7.44 -4.08 0.47
N GLY A 149 7.65 -2.89 1.05
CA GLY A 149 8.46 -2.72 2.25
C GLY A 149 7.89 -3.42 3.49
N LEU A 150 6.59 -3.74 3.49
CA LEU A 150 5.96 -4.55 4.52
C LEU A 150 5.96 -6.04 4.15
N VAL A 151 5.47 -6.37 2.95
CA VAL A 151 5.19 -7.74 2.53
C VAL A 151 6.46 -8.56 2.33
N ILE A 152 7.49 -8.00 1.67
CA ILE A 152 8.72 -8.75 1.35
C ILE A 152 9.43 -9.26 2.61
N PRO A 153 9.72 -8.43 3.63
CA PRO A 153 10.36 -8.92 4.86
C PRO A 153 9.57 -10.04 5.56
N MET A 154 8.23 -9.94 5.57
CA MET A 154 7.38 -10.97 6.20
C MET A 154 7.41 -12.28 5.42
N GLU A 155 7.30 -12.22 4.09
CA GLU A 155 7.37 -13.40 3.21
C GLU A 155 8.75 -14.07 3.30
N VAL A 156 9.84 -13.28 3.33
CA VAL A 156 11.21 -13.79 3.50
C VAL A 156 11.39 -14.46 4.87
N LEU A 157 10.91 -13.84 5.94
CA LEU A 157 10.97 -14.42 7.29
C LEU A 157 10.23 -15.76 7.34
N ALA A 158 9.03 -15.84 6.74
CA ALA A 158 8.28 -17.07 6.62
C ALA A 158 9.04 -18.15 5.82
N SER A 159 9.68 -17.77 4.70
CA SER A 159 10.50 -18.69 3.91
C SER A 159 11.68 -19.25 4.69
N ILE A 160 12.37 -18.42 5.47
CA ILE A 160 13.51 -18.84 6.30
C ILE A 160 13.04 -19.85 7.35
N ILE A 161 11.96 -19.53 8.08
CA ILE A 161 11.40 -20.41 9.12
C ILE A 161 10.97 -21.74 8.50
N MET A 162 10.21 -21.72 7.40
CA MET A 162 9.75 -22.94 6.75
C MET A 162 10.90 -23.76 6.19
N SER A 163 11.98 -23.13 5.69
CA SER A 163 13.15 -23.84 5.18
C SER A 163 13.85 -24.68 6.25
N VAL A 164 13.94 -24.18 7.49
CA VAL A 164 14.50 -24.94 8.61
C VAL A 164 13.77 -26.28 8.78
N PHE A 165 12.43 -26.25 8.73
CA PHE A 165 11.63 -27.45 8.87
C PHE A 165 11.64 -28.31 7.60
N ALA A 166 11.53 -27.70 6.42
CA ALA A 166 11.38 -28.40 5.13
C ALA A 166 12.62 -29.22 4.75
N PHE A 167 13.80 -28.75 5.17
CA PHE A 167 15.08 -29.43 4.95
C PHE A 167 15.58 -30.19 6.19
N HIS A 168 14.76 -30.30 7.24
CA HIS A 168 15.13 -30.94 8.50
C HIS A 168 16.48 -30.45 9.03
N LEU A 169 16.72 -29.14 8.96
CA LEU A 169 17.96 -28.54 9.43
C LEU A 169 18.05 -28.74 10.94
N ASN A 170 18.99 -29.60 11.35
CA ASN A 170 19.17 -29.87 12.77
C ASN A 170 19.93 -28.72 13.42
N LEU A 171 19.17 -27.71 13.89
CA LEU A 171 19.70 -26.54 14.57
C LEU A 171 20.49 -26.90 15.84
N SER A 172 20.21 -28.04 16.48
CA SER A 172 20.93 -28.49 17.68
C SER A 172 22.40 -28.83 17.42
N LYS A 173 22.79 -29.04 16.15
CA LYS A 173 24.19 -29.20 15.76
C LYS A 173 24.98 -27.90 15.87
N TYR A 174 24.31 -26.75 15.82
CA TYR A 174 24.93 -25.43 15.76
C TYR A 174 24.62 -24.58 16.99
N PHE A 175 23.49 -24.83 17.67
CA PHE A 175 23.00 -24.03 18.78
C PHE A 175 22.54 -24.91 19.95
N SER A 176 22.68 -24.39 21.17
CA SER A 176 22.20 -25.08 22.38
C SER A 176 20.66 -25.06 22.45
N GLY A 177 20.08 -25.99 23.22
CA GLY A 177 18.62 -26.05 23.41
C GLY A 177 18.02 -24.77 23.99
N PHE A 178 18.77 -24.06 24.85
CA PHE A 178 18.37 -22.74 25.37
C PHE A 178 18.27 -21.69 24.24
N VAL A 179 19.24 -21.67 23.32
CA VAL A 179 19.23 -20.73 22.19
C VAL A 179 18.06 -21.01 21.26
N ILE A 180 17.80 -22.28 20.94
CA ILE A 180 16.73 -22.68 20.01
C ILE A 180 15.34 -22.38 20.58
N ASN A 181 15.11 -22.70 21.86
CA ASN A 181 13.78 -22.61 22.45
C ASN A 181 13.44 -21.25 23.06
N PHE A 182 14.43 -20.43 23.43
CA PHE A 182 14.20 -19.17 24.12
C PHE A 182 14.73 -17.96 23.35
N ILE A 183 15.99 -17.97 22.95
CA ILE A 183 16.64 -16.83 22.29
C ILE A 183 16.11 -16.64 20.86
N LEU A 184 16.00 -17.70 20.07
CA LEU A 184 15.60 -17.61 18.67
C LEU A 184 14.15 -17.09 18.50
N PRO A 185 13.14 -17.55 19.27
CA PRO A 185 11.81 -16.95 19.23
C PRO A 185 11.81 -15.46 19.62
N PHE A 186 12.60 -15.08 20.63
CA PHE A 186 12.72 -13.67 21.03
C PHE A 186 13.33 -12.82 19.91
N ILE A 187 14.37 -13.30 19.25
CA ILE A 187 14.98 -12.64 18.09
C ILE A 187 13.95 -12.46 16.97
N VAL A 188 13.14 -13.48 16.66
CA VAL A 188 12.09 -13.38 15.63
C VAL A 188 11.08 -12.29 15.97
N VAL A 189 10.63 -12.21 17.23
CA VAL A 189 9.71 -11.15 17.69
C VAL A 189 10.37 -9.76 17.58
N VAL A 190 11.64 -9.63 17.97
CA VAL A 190 12.39 -8.37 17.87
C VAL A 190 12.56 -7.95 16.41
N ILE A 191 12.93 -8.86 15.51
CA ILE A 191 13.04 -8.60 14.07
C ILE A 191 11.69 -8.15 13.51
N PHE A 192 10.61 -8.82 13.89
CA PHE A 192 9.27 -8.45 13.44
C PHE A 192 8.87 -7.05 13.93
N GLY A 193 9.08 -6.76 15.23
CA GLY A 193 8.82 -5.45 15.81
C GLY A 193 9.66 -4.34 15.16
N PHE A 194 10.94 -4.59 14.91
CA PHE A 194 11.83 -3.65 14.22
C PHE A 194 11.40 -3.42 12.76
N THR A 195 10.95 -4.46 12.07
CA THR A 195 10.41 -4.35 10.70
C THR A 195 9.18 -3.45 10.67
N LEU A 196 8.23 -3.65 11.58
CA LEU A 196 7.03 -2.81 11.67
C LEU A 196 7.37 -1.36 12.03
N TYR A 197 8.29 -1.15 12.99
CA TYR A 197 8.75 0.18 13.38
C TYR A 197 9.42 0.93 12.23
N THR A 198 10.36 0.28 11.53
CA THR A 198 11.05 0.88 10.39
C THR A 198 10.11 1.14 9.22
N TRP A 199 9.16 0.24 8.98
CA TRP A 199 8.11 0.42 7.99
C TRP A 199 7.23 1.64 8.29
N ASN A 200 6.73 1.78 9.52
CA ASN A 200 5.93 2.95 9.92
C ASN A 200 6.70 4.26 9.71
N ARG A 201 7.98 4.30 10.12
CA ARG A 201 8.82 5.48 9.91
C ARG A 201 9.09 5.76 8.44
N PHE A 202 9.18 4.71 7.62
CA PHE A 202 9.29 4.85 6.17
C PHE A 202 8.02 5.45 5.56
N VAL A 203 6.82 5.00 5.97
CA VAL A 203 5.54 5.57 5.55
C VAL A 203 5.47 7.06 5.88
N SER A 204 5.76 7.44 7.14
CA SER A 204 5.79 8.85 7.56
C SER A 204 6.74 9.69 6.69
N LYS A 205 7.96 9.19 6.43
CA LYS A 205 8.92 9.88 5.54
C LYS A 205 8.41 10.04 4.11
N GLN A 206 7.65 9.09 3.58
CA GLN A 206 7.04 9.23 2.25
C GLN A 206 5.96 10.30 2.25
N ASP A 207 5.11 10.35 3.28
CA ASP A 207 4.08 11.37 3.41
C ASP A 207 4.66 12.78 3.55
N MET A 208 5.72 12.95 4.34
CA MET A 208 6.44 14.23 4.44
C MET A 208 7.11 14.66 3.14
N LYS A 209 7.55 13.72 2.30
CA LYS A 209 8.08 14.04 0.96
C LYS A 209 6.98 14.51 0.02
N LEU A 210 5.78 13.93 0.14
CA LEU A 210 4.61 14.37 -0.62
C LEU A 210 4.14 15.75 -0.16
N ASP A 211 4.12 16.00 1.15
CA ASP A 211 3.78 17.33 1.71
C ASP A 211 4.75 18.41 1.21
N ARG A 212 6.06 18.15 1.27
CA ARG A 212 7.08 19.07 0.72
C ARG A 212 6.91 19.34 -0.76
N TYR A 213 6.56 18.32 -1.54
CA TYR A 213 6.27 18.51 -2.96
C TYR A 213 5.02 19.37 -3.21
N LEU A 214 4.02 19.32 -2.33
CA LEU A 214 2.85 20.20 -2.44
C LEU A 214 3.21 21.65 -2.16
N LEU A 215 4.16 21.92 -1.26
CA LEU A 215 4.63 23.28 -0.96
C LEU A 215 5.32 23.98 -2.14
N GLU A 216 5.75 23.24 -3.16
CA GLU A 216 6.27 23.81 -4.42
C GLU A 216 5.16 24.51 -5.24
N TYR A 217 3.89 24.18 -5.00
CA TYR A 217 2.75 24.61 -5.83
C TYR A 217 1.60 25.27 -5.04
N PHE A 218 1.55 25.08 -3.73
CA PHE A 218 0.46 25.54 -2.86
C PHE A 218 1.01 26.25 -1.61
N SER A 219 0.21 27.12 -1.02
CA SER A 219 0.59 27.82 0.21
C SER A 219 0.73 26.85 1.39
N SER A 220 1.58 27.16 2.38
CA SER A 220 1.70 26.36 3.59
C SER A 220 0.36 26.21 4.33
N SER A 221 -0.49 27.25 4.31
CA SER A 221 -1.84 27.18 4.87
C SER A 221 -2.75 26.18 4.14
N ASP A 222 -2.69 26.13 2.81
CA ASP A 222 -3.50 25.18 2.03
C ASP A 222 -3.06 23.73 2.29
N VAL A 223 -1.75 23.51 2.36
CA VAL A 223 -1.18 22.18 2.63
C VAL A 223 -1.49 21.75 4.07
N ALA A 224 -1.35 22.63 5.06
CA ALA A 224 -1.70 22.33 6.44
C ALA A 224 -3.19 22.02 6.61
N HIS A 225 -4.07 22.81 5.98
CA HIS A 225 -5.51 22.56 5.95
C HIS A 225 -5.82 21.20 5.30
N TYR A 226 -5.16 20.88 4.18
CA TYR A 226 -5.27 19.59 3.53
C TYR A 226 -4.91 18.42 4.47
N VAL A 227 -3.75 18.49 5.14
CA VAL A 227 -3.29 17.44 6.06
C VAL A 227 -4.28 17.25 7.22
N LYS A 228 -4.79 18.35 7.80
CA LYS A 228 -5.74 18.29 8.92
C LYS A 228 -7.05 17.61 8.53
N VAL A 229 -7.68 18.05 7.45
CA VAL A 229 -8.96 17.49 6.98
C VAL A 229 -8.80 16.02 6.55
N MET A 230 -7.68 15.67 5.90
CA MET A 230 -7.43 14.28 5.53
C MET A 230 -7.23 13.37 6.75
N ASN A 231 -6.54 13.85 7.79
CA ASN A 231 -6.40 13.11 9.04
C ASN A 231 -7.75 12.91 9.74
N GLU A 232 -8.60 13.96 9.76
CA GLU A 232 -9.96 13.86 10.29
C GLU A 232 -10.78 12.79 9.55
N LEU A 233 -10.79 12.83 8.21
CA LEU A 233 -11.50 11.87 7.35
C LEU A 233 -11.00 10.42 7.50
N GLN A 234 -9.73 10.22 7.86
CA GLN A 234 -9.16 8.89 8.12
C GLN A 234 -9.48 8.41 9.54
N SER A 235 -9.57 9.32 10.50
CA SER A 235 -9.78 9.00 11.92
C SER A 235 -11.23 8.76 12.34
N MET A 236 -12.22 8.93 11.44
CA MET A 236 -13.64 8.87 11.79
C MET A 236 -14.07 7.51 12.36
N ASP A 237 -13.46 6.40 11.92
CA ASP A 237 -13.81 5.03 12.33
C ASP A 237 -12.70 4.33 13.16
N GLU A 238 -11.68 5.06 13.61
CA GLU A 238 -10.53 4.49 14.30
C GLU A 238 -10.74 4.35 15.81
N LYS A 239 -10.22 3.26 16.39
CA LYS A 239 -10.14 3.08 17.84
C LYS A 239 -9.21 4.14 18.45
N ASP A 240 -9.47 4.54 19.70
CA ASP A 240 -8.74 5.62 20.40
C ASP A 240 -7.22 5.47 20.39
N ASN A 241 -6.69 4.26 20.53
CA ASN A 241 -5.24 4.01 20.49
C ASN A 241 -4.64 4.25 19.10
N SER A 242 -5.34 3.86 18.04
CA SER A 242 -4.93 4.15 16.66
C SER A 242 -5.00 5.65 16.38
N LYS A 243 -6.03 6.31 16.90
CA LYS A 243 -6.21 7.77 16.76
C LYS A 243 -5.06 8.56 17.37
N LYS A 244 -4.61 8.22 18.59
CA LYS A 244 -3.44 8.84 19.24
C LYS A 244 -2.16 8.64 18.43
N PHE A 245 -1.96 7.45 17.88
CA PHE A 245 -0.80 7.15 17.03
C PHE A 245 -0.82 8.00 15.75
N ASN A 246 -1.96 8.10 15.07
CA ASN A 246 -2.11 8.91 13.86
C ASN A 246 -1.99 10.41 14.12
N GLN A 247 -2.48 10.88 15.28
CA GLN A 247 -2.27 12.27 15.73
C GLN A 247 -0.79 12.60 15.87
N HIS A 248 0.02 11.70 16.45
CA HIS A 248 1.46 11.93 16.59
C HIS A 248 2.14 12.22 15.23
N TYR A 249 1.84 11.42 14.20
CA TYR A 249 2.43 11.62 12.87
C TYR A 249 1.83 12.80 12.12
N SER A 250 0.55 13.12 12.32
CA SER A 250 -0.03 14.31 11.70
C SER A 250 0.55 15.59 12.30
N GLU A 251 0.78 15.63 13.60
CA GLU A 251 1.50 16.72 14.27
C GLU A 251 2.95 16.83 13.79
N GLU A 252 3.66 15.71 13.64
CA GLU A 252 5.02 15.71 13.07
C GLU A 252 5.03 16.30 11.65
N ARG A 253 4.05 15.93 10.80
CA ARG A 253 3.91 16.49 9.45
C ARG A 253 3.61 17.98 9.48
N LEU A 254 2.68 18.42 10.33
CA LEU A 254 2.31 19.83 10.47
C LEU A 254 3.49 20.70 10.90
N LYS A 255 4.31 20.23 11.86
CA LYS A 255 5.55 20.92 12.28
C LYS A 255 6.57 21.11 11.18
N ASN A 256 6.56 20.25 10.16
CA ASN A 256 7.47 20.34 9.01
C ASN A 256 6.88 21.16 7.84
N ILE A 257 5.61 21.57 7.94
CA ILE A 257 4.90 22.40 6.94
C ILE A 257 4.86 23.86 7.39
N SER A 258 4.75 24.10 8.70
CA SER A 258 4.86 25.41 9.36
C SER A 258 6.29 25.95 9.31
#